data_AF-A0A6G6K9N7-F1
#
_entry.id   AF-A0A6G6K9N7-F1
#
_cell.length_a   1.000
_cell.length_b   1.000
_cell.length_c   1.000
_cell.angle_alpha   90.00
_cell.angle_beta   90.00
_cell.angle_gamma   90.00
#
_symmetry.space_group_name_H-M   'P 1'
#
loop_
_entity.id
_entity.type
_entity.pdbx_description
1 polymer ?
#
loop_
_entity_poly.entity_id
_entity_poly.type
_entity_poly.pdbx_seq_one_letter_code
_entity_poly.pdbx_strand_id
1 'polypeptide(L)'
;MVFLKSVRDSLMHLLGVVWRWLRRSPYAGPGALLLAFAVMLLCQLSGYHEAFMPPEPDPNELPKNWEAPPTPIYFFLYMLAYMRLFVLVGGLAYHVYIIRAWPNVQKMIRPTWVAAIYLAVWAIASQSYAFFESVYLNTTGEVISVPAFVIQVLLLVGLLLSPPFMLMYYARSTIMERYTMRSFLQPLLFCLIAFCTLWVVMDLLDNMSDFQENNIERSAIAMFYIKMIPFIYVTVAPISLLLATVYVLGRMSRTNELISMLGTGKSLGQVLRPIYVAGCYAAFLGMAANYHWAPVSAGNKEQLLQNAKDRISQHYLLMGLVYRNQEAGRSWFVGTVPTDLMRDKMRRIEIRQEDSTGKLEKAWFAKSAAWRRDDGVWMLYNGVEITYKDGKVASIQKFDFDGTGYPKKDLTGMQETPWVLMSGSLSPNYLGVPDLISYIRANASYGSKKLASFWAHLFYRFALPWQCLVVVMFSAPLAVVFSRRGLVGGIANAVLLFFVLMFLDNLFLNLGRSGRIPPFFAVWFPHLILGALGVWLFRLRSQNKELPRISFRWIRELILTVSQSTRDRSSVKPA
;
A
#
# COMPACT_ATOMS: atom_id res chain seq x y z
N MET A 1 28.24 -0.85 -34.22
CA MET A 1 28.41 0.39 -33.44
C MET A 1 28.05 1.67 -34.21
N VAL A 2 28.47 1.81 -35.47
CA VAL A 2 28.16 3.00 -36.32
C VAL A 2 26.66 3.15 -36.66
N PHE A 3 25.96 2.05 -36.93
CA PHE A 3 24.53 2.06 -37.25
C PHE A 3 23.65 2.54 -36.08
N LEU A 4 23.91 2.04 -34.87
CA LEU A 4 23.24 2.48 -33.63
C LEU A 4 23.49 3.96 -33.32
N LYS A 5 24.69 4.47 -33.64
CA LYS A 5 25.03 5.90 -33.47
C LYS A 5 24.27 6.77 -34.46
N SER A 6 24.21 6.36 -35.73
CA SER A 6 23.45 7.05 -36.78
C SER A 6 21.94 7.10 -36.45
N VAL A 7 21.35 5.97 -36.05
CA VAL A 7 19.94 5.91 -35.64
C VAL A 7 19.67 6.82 -34.44
N ARG A 8 20.54 6.79 -33.41
CA ARG A 8 20.42 7.67 -32.24
C ARG A 8 20.50 9.15 -32.62
N ASP A 9 21.45 9.51 -33.48
CA ASP A 9 21.68 10.91 -33.86
C ASP A 9 20.54 11.43 -34.77
N SER A 10 19.99 10.59 -35.64
CA SER A 10 18.75 10.88 -36.40
C SER A 10 17.53 11.03 -35.48
N LEU A 11 17.36 10.16 -34.49
CA LEU A 11 16.28 10.25 -33.50
C LEU A 11 16.40 11.52 -32.66
N MET A 12 17.60 11.87 -32.22
CA MET A 12 17.89 13.11 -31.48
C MET A 12 17.64 14.35 -32.34
N HIS A 13 17.98 14.31 -33.63
CA HIS A 13 17.70 15.41 -34.55
C HIS A 13 16.18 15.58 -34.76
N LEU A 14 15.46 14.48 -34.99
CA LEU A 14 14.01 14.49 -35.20
C LEU A 14 13.27 14.95 -33.93
N LEU A 15 13.65 14.44 -32.75
CA LEU A 15 13.18 14.94 -31.46
C LEU A 15 13.49 16.43 -31.28
N GLY A 16 14.68 16.89 -31.67
CA GLY A 16 15.07 18.29 -31.61
C GLY A 16 14.27 19.21 -32.56
N VAL A 17 13.88 18.72 -33.74
CA VAL A 17 13.00 19.44 -34.67
C VAL A 17 11.58 19.53 -34.12
N VAL A 18 11.01 18.40 -33.68
CA VAL A 18 9.68 18.34 -33.06
C VAL A 18 9.65 19.24 -31.82
N TRP A 19 10.67 19.18 -30.97
CA TRP A 19 10.80 20.01 -29.77
C TRP A 19 10.81 21.51 -30.09
N ARG A 20 11.59 21.92 -31.10
CA ARG A 20 11.66 23.33 -31.53
C ARG A 20 10.32 23.80 -32.10
N TRP A 21 9.66 22.96 -32.89
CA TRP A 21 8.35 23.24 -33.47
C TRP A 21 7.28 23.41 -32.38
N LEU A 22 7.21 22.46 -31.43
CA LEU A 22 6.27 22.48 -30.31
C LEU A 22 6.41 23.74 -29.45
N ARG A 23 7.64 24.25 -29.29
CA ARG A 23 7.94 25.44 -28.49
C ARG A 23 7.56 26.74 -29.20
N ARG A 24 7.85 26.82 -30.51
CA ARG A 24 7.66 28.00 -31.34
C ARG A 24 6.21 28.19 -31.78
N SER A 25 5.46 27.09 -31.97
CA SER A 25 4.07 27.19 -32.39
C SER A 25 3.21 27.90 -31.34
N PRO A 26 2.61 29.07 -31.64
CA PRO A 26 1.79 29.79 -30.67
C PRO A 26 0.56 28.97 -30.24
N TYR A 27 -0.03 28.19 -31.15
CA TYR A 27 -1.32 27.51 -30.95
C TYR A 27 -1.22 26.07 -30.45
N ALA A 28 -0.04 25.44 -30.40
CA ALA A 28 0.06 24.00 -30.08
C ALA A 28 -0.50 23.60 -28.70
N GLY A 29 -0.46 24.47 -27.70
CA GLY A 29 -1.04 24.22 -26.37
C GLY A 29 -2.56 24.43 -26.33
N PRO A 30 -3.05 25.67 -26.58
CA PRO A 30 -4.47 25.97 -26.62
C PRO A 30 -5.25 25.13 -27.64
N GLY A 31 -4.65 24.87 -28.81
CA GLY A 31 -5.23 24.03 -29.86
C GLY A 31 -5.38 22.56 -29.45
N ALA A 32 -4.41 22.00 -28.71
CA ALA A 32 -4.54 20.65 -28.16
C ALA A 32 -5.65 20.55 -27.09
N LEU A 33 -5.83 21.59 -26.28
CA LEU A 33 -6.92 21.67 -25.30
C LEU A 33 -8.29 21.83 -25.99
N LEU A 34 -8.38 22.67 -27.02
CA LEU A 34 -9.61 22.83 -27.81
C LEU A 34 -9.98 21.54 -28.53
N LEU A 35 -9.00 20.83 -29.11
CA LEU A 35 -9.21 19.52 -29.73
C LEU A 35 -9.70 18.50 -28.69
N ALA A 36 -9.07 18.45 -27.51
CA ALA A 36 -9.51 17.56 -26.44
C ALA A 36 -10.95 17.85 -26.00
N PHE A 37 -11.31 19.13 -25.86
CA PHE A 37 -12.66 19.54 -25.51
C PHE A 37 -13.69 19.19 -26.61
N ALA A 38 -13.33 19.39 -27.88
CA ALA A 38 -14.19 19.02 -29.01
C ALA A 38 -14.43 17.51 -29.08
N VAL A 39 -13.38 16.69 -28.90
CA VAL A 39 -13.50 15.22 -28.84
C VAL A 39 -14.42 14.80 -27.69
N MET A 40 -14.28 15.43 -26.51
CA MET A 40 -15.16 15.13 -25.38
C MET A 40 -16.61 15.48 -25.65
N LEU A 41 -16.88 16.63 -26.26
CA LEU A 41 -18.23 17.08 -26.58
C LEU A 41 -18.88 16.15 -27.61
N LEU A 42 -18.11 15.67 -28.61
CA LEU A 42 -18.58 14.65 -29.55
C LEU A 42 -18.89 13.32 -28.87
N CYS A 43 -18.03 12.83 -27.97
CA CYS A 43 -18.31 11.63 -27.19
C CYS A 43 -19.52 11.79 -26.25
N GLN A 44 -19.76 13.00 -25.75
CA GLN A 44 -20.95 13.30 -24.95
C GLN A 44 -22.22 13.24 -25.79
N LEU A 45 -22.20 13.83 -26.98
CA LEU A 45 -23.31 13.76 -27.93
C LEU A 45 -23.58 12.33 -28.44
N SER A 46 -22.55 11.49 -28.51
CA SER A 46 -22.67 10.10 -28.98
C SER A 46 -23.07 9.10 -27.87
N GLY A 47 -23.46 9.55 -26.68
CA GLY A 47 -23.90 8.64 -25.62
C GLY A 47 -22.78 7.77 -25.00
N TYR A 48 -21.52 8.21 -25.00
CA TYR A 48 -20.38 7.38 -24.54
C TYR A 48 -20.53 6.78 -23.13
N HIS A 49 -21.33 7.40 -22.26
CA HIS A 49 -21.59 6.92 -20.89
C HIS A 49 -22.46 5.66 -20.85
N GLU A 50 -23.29 5.40 -21.87
CA GLU A 50 -24.21 4.26 -21.91
C GLU A 50 -23.44 2.92 -21.86
N ALA A 51 -22.24 2.87 -22.46
CA ALA A 51 -21.36 1.69 -22.41
C ALA A 51 -20.84 1.34 -21.01
N PHE A 52 -20.96 2.26 -20.05
CA PHE A 52 -20.50 2.07 -18.67
C PHE A 52 -21.65 1.96 -17.67
N MET A 53 -22.89 2.19 -18.10
CA MET A 53 -24.05 1.98 -17.24
C MET A 53 -24.38 0.48 -17.17
N PRO A 54 -24.75 -0.05 -16.00
CA PRO A 54 -25.27 -1.40 -15.92
C PRO A 54 -26.51 -1.50 -16.82
N PRO A 55 -26.64 -2.58 -17.62
CA PRO A 55 -27.83 -2.78 -18.44
C PRO A 55 -29.05 -2.79 -17.52
N GLU A 56 -30.10 -2.06 -17.91
CA GLU A 56 -31.37 -2.19 -17.23
C GLU A 56 -31.82 -3.66 -17.34
N PRO A 57 -32.12 -4.33 -16.23
CA PRO A 57 -32.60 -5.71 -16.29
C PRO A 57 -33.92 -5.77 -17.07
N ASP A 58 -34.12 -6.85 -17.83
CA ASP A 58 -35.37 -7.10 -18.53
C ASP A 58 -36.53 -7.08 -17.50
N PRO A 59 -37.57 -6.24 -17.69
CA PRO A 59 -38.70 -6.17 -16.78
C PRO A 59 -39.34 -7.53 -16.46
N ASN A 60 -39.17 -8.52 -17.34
CA ASN A 60 -39.73 -9.85 -17.21
C ASN A 60 -38.85 -10.85 -16.43
N GLU A 61 -37.56 -10.54 -16.20
CA GLU A 61 -36.59 -11.40 -15.49
C GLU A 61 -36.17 -10.85 -14.12
N LEU A 62 -36.82 -9.79 -13.65
CA LEU A 62 -36.52 -9.17 -12.35
C LEU A 62 -36.80 -10.15 -11.19
N PRO A 63 -35.81 -10.46 -10.34
CA PRO A 63 -36.09 -11.18 -9.10
C PRO A 63 -37.07 -10.38 -8.25
N LYS A 64 -37.98 -11.05 -7.53
CA LYS A 64 -39.07 -10.43 -6.74
C LYS A 64 -38.64 -9.33 -5.75
N ASN A 65 -37.35 -9.25 -5.42
CA ASN A 65 -36.77 -8.29 -4.47
C ASN A 65 -35.69 -7.41 -5.14
N TRP A 66 -35.77 -7.18 -6.45
CA TRP A 66 -34.84 -6.30 -7.13
C TRP A 66 -35.14 -4.84 -6.81
N GLU A 67 -34.16 -4.16 -6.23
CA GLU A 67 -34.18 -2.71 -6.04
C GLU A 67 -33.21 -2.07 -7.03
N ALA A 68 -33.64 -0.98 -7.66
CA ALA A 68 -32.76 -0.21 -8.52
C ALA A 68 -31.56 0.32 -7.70
N PRO A 69 -30.33 0.27 -8.25
CA PRO A 69 -29.18 0.86 -7.58
C PRO A 69 -29.46 2.31 -7.20
N PRO A 70 -29.04 2.76 -6.01
CA PRO A 70 -29.35 4.11 -5.56
C PRO A 70 -28.75 5.18 -6.49
N THR A 71 -29.46 6.29 -6.63
CA THR A 71 -29.15 7.41 -7.54
C THR A 71 -27.70 7.91 -7.52
N PRO A 72 -26.95 7.88 -6.39
CA PRO A 72 -25.53 8.27 -6.40
C PRO A 72 -24.66 7.39 -7.30
N ILE A 73 -24.93 6.09 -7.42
CA ILE A 73 -24.10 5.16 -8.21
C ILE A 73 -24.18 5.52 -9.70
N TYR A 74 -25.40 5.73 -10.22
CA TYR A 74 -25.62 6.16 -11.60
C TYR A 74 -24.98 7.52 -11.89
N PHE A 75 -25.10 8.47 -10.95
CA PHE A 75 -24.45 9.78 -11.08
C PHE A 75 -22.92 9.67 -11.23
N PHE A 76 -22.27 8.88 -10.37
CA PHE A 76 -20.83 8.69 -10.45
C PHE A 76 -20.40 7.92 -11.70
N LEU A 77 -21.14 6.90 -12.13
CA LEU A 77 -20.86 6.17 -13.38
C LEU A 77 -20.89 7.10 -14.59
N TYR A 78 -21.94 7.91 -14.69
CA TYR A 78 -22.07 8.93 -15.73
C TYR A 78 -20.89 9.90 -15.70
N MET A 79 -20.60 10.49 -14.54
CA MET A 79 -19.52 11.47 -14.40
C MET A 79 -18.14 10.86 -14.69
N LEU A 80 -17.86 9.65 -14.20
CA LEU A 80 -16.57 8.98 -14.36
C LEU A 80 -16.26 8.61 -15.81
N ALA A 81 -17.26 8.24 -16.61
CA ALA A 81 -17.08 7.96 -18.03
C ALA A 81 -16.43 9.16 -18.74
N TYR A 82 -16.96 10.36 -18.51
CA TYR A 82 -16.42 11.60 -19.08
C TYR A 82 -15.10 12.02 -18.44
N MET A 83 -14.96 11.83 -17.12
CA MET A 83 -13.73 12.22 -16.47
C MET A 83 -12.54 11.35 -16.90
N ARG A 84 -12.75 10.05 -17.12
CA ARG A 84 -11.75 9.12 -17.68
C ARG A 84 -11.34 9.54 -19.09
N LEU A 85 -12.30 9.93 -19.92
CA LEU A 85 -12.03 10.43 -21.27
C LEU A 85 -11.13 11.67 -21.26
N PHE A 86 -11.38 12.62 -20.36
CA PHE A 86 -10.51 13.79 -20.21
C PHE A 86 -9.11 13.43 -19.70
N VAL A 87 -8.98 12.48 -18.75
CA VAL A 87 -7.64 12.03 -18.31
C VAL A 87 -6.83 11.51 -19.51
N LEU A 88 -7.48 10.77 -20.40
CA LEU A 88 -6.84 10.16 -21.56
C LEU A 88 -6.50 11.20 -22.64
N VAL A 89 -7.44 12.07 -23.01
CA VAL A 89 -7.27 13.04 -24.12
C VAL A 89 -6.70 14.37 -23.63
N GLY A 90 -7.30 14.96 -22.59
CA GLY A 90 -6.85 16.21 -21.97
C GLY A 90 -5.52 16.06 -21.24
N GLY A 91 -5.26 14.91 -20.60
CA GLY A 91 -3.99 14.63 -19.92
C GLY A 91 -2.79 14.74 -20.86
N LEU A 92 -2.88 14.20 -22.08
CA LEU A 92 -1.82 14.33 -23.10
C LEU A 92 -1.59 15.79 -23.50
N ALA A 93 -2.65 16.57 -23.70
CA ALA A 93 -2.55 18.00 -24.00
C ALA A 93 -1.89 18.79 -22.84
N TYR A 94 -2.18 18.44 -21.58
CA TYR A 94 -1.53 19.04 -20.42
C TYR A 94 -0.04 18.70 -20.32
N HIS A 95 0.36 17.47 -20.65
CA HIS A 95 1.78 17.11 -20.70
C HIS A 95 2.51 17.96 -21.74
N VAL A 96 1.95 18.12 -22.94
CA VAL A 96 2.49 19.01 -23.99
C VAL A 96 2.63 20.45 -23.49
N TYR A 97 1.65 20.96 -22.76
CA TYR A 97 1.69 22.31 -22.19
C TYR A 97 2.78 22.48 -21.11
N ILE A 98 2.89 21.53 -20.18
CA ILE A 98 3.91 21.52 -19.12
C ILE A 98 5.32 21.42 -19.72
N ILE A 99 5.48 20.55 -20.71
CA ILE A 99 6.71 20.34 -21.47
C ILE A 99 7.14 21.64 -22.17
N ARG A 100 6.21 22.40 -22.74
CA ARG A 100 6.50 23.71 -23.36
C ARG A 100 6.97 24.76 -22.34
N ALA A 101 6.44 24.72 -21.12
CA ALA A 101 6.83 25.63 -20.05
C ALA A 101 8.25 25.35 -19.51
N TRP A 102 8.81 24.15 -19.75
CA TRP A 102 10.18 23.81 -19.39
C TRP A 102 11.22 24.68 -20.14
N PRO A 103 12.28 25.19 -19.50
CA PRO A 103 12.73 24.94 -18.12
C PRO A 103 12.29 26.01 -17.11
N ASN A 104 11.39 26.93 -17.48
CA ASN A 104 10.98 28.01 -16.58
C ASN A 104 9.96 27.49 -15.56
N VAL A 105 10.44 27.14 -14.37
CA VAL A 105 9.61 26.55 -13.31
C VAL A 105 8.42 27.43 -12.94
N GLN A 106 8.55 28.77 -12.96
CA GLN A 106 7.42 29.65 -12.62
C GLN A 106 6.26 29.51 -13.61
N LYS A 107 6.56 29.28 -14.90
CA LYS A 107 5.54 29.05 -15.93
C LYS A 107 4.89 27.67 -15.83
N MET A 108 5.54 26.71 -15.17
CA MET A 108 5.00 25.36 -14.96
C MET A 108 4.00 25.27 -13.80
N ILE A 109 4.03 26.21 -12.83
CA ILE A 109 3.21 26.12 -11.61
C ILE A 109 1.71 26.07 -11.93
N ARG A 110 1.20 27.04 -12.70
CA ARG A 110 -0.23 27.14 -13.03
C ARG A 110 -0.78 25.89 -13.76
N PRO A 111 -0.17 25.41 -14.86
CA PRO A 111 -0.70 24.23 -15.54
C PRO A 111 -0.60 22.96 -14.70
N THR A 112 0.44 22.81 -13.87
CA THR A 112 0.53 21.67 -12.96
C THR A 112 -0.56 21.71 -11.88
N TRP A 113 -0.94 22.89 -11.37
CA TRP A 113 -2.06 23.03 -10.44
C TRP A 113 -3.39 22.60 -11.08
N VAL A 114 -3.68 23.06 -12.29
CA VAL A 114 -4.94 22.72 -12.97
C VAL A 114 -5.00 21.21 -13.24
N ALA A 115 -3.90 20.62 -13.73
CA ALA A 115 -3.83 19.18 -13.96
C ALA A 115 -3.98 18.37 -12.65
N ALA A 116 -3.33 18.80 -11.58
CA ALA A 116 -3.39 18.14 -10.27
C ALA A 116 -4.78 18.21 -9.65
N ILE A 117 -5.45 19.38 -9.69
CA ILE A 117 -6.83 19.54 -9.22
C ILE A 117 -7.77 18.65 -10.01
N TYR A 118 -7.64 18.63 -11.33
CA TYR A 118 -8.47 17.78 -12.18
C TYR A 118 -8.33 16.29 -11.80
N LEU A 119 -7.08 15.80 -11.69
CA LEU A 119 -6.81 14.43 -11.26
C LEU A 119 -7.34 14.16 -9.86
N ALA A 120 -7.26 15.12 -8.94
CA ALA A 120 -7.80 14.99 -7.60
C ALA A 120 -9.33 14.85 -7.60
N VAL A 121 -10.05 15.66 -8.39
CA VAL A 121 -11.51 15.52 -8.53
C VAL A 121 -11.87 14.17 -9.15
N TRP A 122 -11.14 13.73 -10.18
CA TRP A 122 -11.34 12.40 -10.79
C TRP A 122 -11.11 11.28 -9.78
N ALA A 123 -10.05 11.39 -8.98
CA ALA A 123 -9.72 10.42 -7.94
C ALA A 123 -10.78 10.38 -6.84
N ILE A 124 -11.29 11.53 -6.38
CA ILE A 124 -12.40 11.61 -5.42
C ILE A 124 -13.64 10.94 -5.98
N ALA A 125 -14.01 11.24 -7.23
CA ALA A 125 -15.15 10.64 -7.89
C ALA A 125 -15.02 9.11 -8.01
N SER A 126 -13.84 8.64 -8.41
CA SER A 126 -13.54 7.22 -8.60
C SER A 126 -13.60 6.46 -7.28
N GLN A 127 -13.01 7.02 -6.23
CA GLN A 127 -13.07 6.44 -4.89
C GLN A 127 -14.49 6.47 -4.31
N SER A 128 -15.23 7.57 -4.53
CA SER A 128 -16.62 7.70 -4.05
C SER A 128 -17.52 6.66 -4.71
N TYR A 129 -17.37 6.43 -6.02
CA TYR A 129 -18.04 5.33 -6.72
C TYR A 129 -17.75 3.99 -6.05
N ALA A 130 -16.47 3.63 -5.88
CA ALA A 130 -16.08 2.36 -5.26
C ALA A 130 -16.61 2.21 -3.82
N PHE A 131 -16.67 3.32 -3.07
CA PHE A 131 -17.27 3.34 -1.74
C PHE A 131 -18.77 3.10 -1.79
N PHE A 132 -19.52 3.78 -2.66
CA PHE A 132 -20.97 3.56 -2.75
C PHE A 132 -21.30 2.18 -3.28
N GLU A 133 -20.54 1.68 -4.25
CA GLU A 133 -20.64 0.31 -4.75
C GLU A 133 -20.43 -0.69 -3.61
N SER A 134 -19.36 -0.55 -2.83
CA SER A 134 -19.11 -1.40 -1.67
C SER A 134 -20.09 -1.19 -0.50
N VAL A 135 -20.73 -0.05 -0.34
CA VAL A 135 -21.74 0.13 0.73
C VAL A 135 -23.07 -0.49 0.34
N TYR A 136 -23.52 -0.27 -0.90
CA TYR A 136 -24.85 -0.66 -1.35
C TYR A 136 -24.90 -2.05 -1.98
N LEU A 137 -23.87 -2.47 -2.73
CA LEU A 137 -23.82 -3.80 -3.37
C LEU A 137 -23.04 -4.84 -2.54
N ASN A 138 -22.66 -4.52 -1.30
CA ASN A 138 -21.98 -5.46 -0.44
C ASN A 138 -22.91 -6.58 0.02
N THR A 139 -22.53 -7.78 -0.37
CA THR A 139 -23.23 -9.05 -0.14
C THR A 139 -22.54 -9.90 0.91
N THR A 140 -21.40 -9.44 1.39
CA THR A 140 -20.58 -10.12 2.38
C THR A 140 -20.94 -9.69 3.81
N GLY A 141 -21.61 -8.55 3.98
CA GLY A 141 -21.88 -7.97 5.29
C GLY A 141 -20.64 -7.34 5.94
N GLU A 142 -19.67 -6.92 5.12
CA GLU A 142 -18.49 -6.20 5.60
C GLU A 142 -18.84 -4.87 6.29
N VAL A 143 -18.17 -4.59 7.41
CA VAL A 143 -18.31 -3.33 8.16
C VAL A 143 -17.29 -2.31 7.67
N ILE A 144 -17.69 -1.50 6.69
CA ILE A 144 -16.81 -0.51 6.07
C ILE A 144 -16.58 0.67 7.02
N SER A 145 -15.32 1.07 7.21
CA SER A 145 -14.94 2.21 8.03
C SER A 145 -14.91 3.51 7.21
N VAL A 146 -15.96 4.34 7.36
CA VAL A 146 -16.04 5.66 6.71
C VAL A 146 -14.81 6.54 7.02
N PRO A 147 -14.31 6.64 8.26
CA PRO A 147 -13.11 7.44 8.53
C PRO A 147 -11.86 6.95 7.79
N ALA A 148 -11.70 5.63 7.66
CA ALA A 148 -10.56 5.05 6.95
C ALA A 148 -10.64 5.34 5.45
N PHE A 149 -11.83 5.30 4.88
CA PHE A 149 -12.06 5.70 3.50
C PHE A 149 -11.75 7.19 3.27
N VAL A 150 -12.24 8.07 4.15
CA VAL A 150 -11.97 9.52 4.04
C VAL A 150 -10.47 9.81 4.10
N ILE A 151 -9.73 9.17 5.01
CA ILE A 151 -8.27 9.31 5.08
C ILE A 151 -7.59 8.81 3.79
N GLN A 152 -8.06 7.70 3.21
CA GLN A 152 -7.55 7.21 1.91
C GLN A 152 -7.71 8.27 0.82
N VAL A 153 -8.89 8.87 0.71
CA VAL A 153 -9.19 9.93 -0.26
C VAL A 153 -8.33 11.16 0.00
N LEU A 154 -8.17 11.58 1.26
CA LEU A 154 -7.31 12.71 1.62
C LEU A 154 -5.85 12.46 1.26
N LEU A 155 -5.33 11.25 1.49
CA LEU A 155 -3.97 10.87 1.11
C LEU A 155 -3.80 10.87 -0.41
N LEU A 156 -4.78 10.36 -1.15
CA LEU A 156 -4.77 10.34 -2.62
C LEU A 156 -4.82 11.76 -3.19
N VAL A 157 -5.69 12.62 -2.67
CA VAL A 157 -5.77 14.03 -3.07
C VAL A 157 -4.46 14.75 -2.74
N GLY A 158 -3.93 14.55 -1.54
CA GLY A 158 -2.65 15.10 -1.13
C GLY A 158 -1.50 14.64 -2.04
N LEU A 159 -1.49 13.36 -2.44
CA LEU A 159 -0.52 12.78 -3.38
C LEU A 159 -0.59 13.45 -4.75
N LEU A 160 -1.80 13.70 -5.26
CA LEU A 160 -1.99 14.33 -6.56
C LEU A 160 -1.66 15.83 -6.55
N LEU A 161 -1.89 16.50 -5.42
CA LEU A 161 -1.52 17.91 -5.22
C LEU A 161 -0.05 18.11 -4.80
N SER A 162 0.68 17.04 -4.46
CA SER A 162 2.06 17.15 -3.97
C SER A 162 3.06 17.69 -5.02
N PRO A 163 2.98 17.37 -6.33
CA PRO A 163 3.88 17.92 -7.34
C PRO A 163 3.83 19.45 -7.48
N PRO A 164 2.67 20.13 -7.60
CA PRO A 164 2.64 21.59 -7.69
C PRO A 164 3.13 22.28 -6.41
N PHE A 165 2.89 21.69 -5.23
CA PHE A 165 3.49 22.19 -3.97
C PHE A 165 5.03 22.13 -4.01
N MET A 166 5.60 21.02 -4.48
CA MET A 166 7.05 20.88 -4.62
C MET A 166 7.64 21.82 -5.67
N LEU A 167 6.94 22.07 -6.78
CA LEU A 167 7.35 23.08 -7.77
C LEU A 167 7.32 24.50 -7.17
N MET A 168 6.31 24.82 -6.37
CA MET A 168 6.22 26.11 -5.68
C MET A 168 7.35 26.28 -4.65
N TYR A 169 7.63 25.24 -3.87
CA TYR A 169 8.77 25.22 -2.96
C TYR A 169 10.08 25.46 -3.71
N TYR A 170 10.31 24.74 -4.81
CA TYR A 170 11.48 24.91 -5.66
C TYR A 170 11.59 26.33 -6.24
N ALA A 171 10.50 26.92 -6.71
CA ALA A 171 10.47 28.26 -7.29
C ALA A 171 10.77 29.36 -6.26
N ARG A 172 10.29 29.21 -5.01
CA ARG A 172 10.51 30.16 -3.91
C ARG A 172 11.85 29.98 -3.19
N SER A 173 12.49 28.82 -3.33
CA SER A 173 13.76 28.53 -2.67
C SER A 173 14.92 29.41 -3.16
N THR A 174 15.95 29.56 -2.34
CA THR A 174 17.17 30.32 -2.68
C THR A 174 18.01 29.59 -3.73
N ILE A 175 18.96 30.28 -4.37
CA ILE A 175 19.85 29.69 -5.37
C ILE A 175 20.64 28.50 -4.78
N MET A 176 21.10 28.63 -3.54
CA MET A 176 21.87 27.59 -2.82
C MET A 176 21.01 26.37 -2.45
N GLU A 177 19.76 26.58 -2.01
CA GLU A 177 18.81 25.50 -1.77
C GLU A 177 18.49 24.74 -3.08
N ARG A 178 18.29 25.45 -4.19
CA ARG A 178 18.09 24.83 -5.51
C ARG A 178 19.29 24.03 -5.97
N TYR A 179 20.50 24.54 -5.74
CA TYR A 179 21.73 23.84 -6.06
C TYR A 179 21.84 22.52 -5.29
N THR A 180 21.58 22.57 -3.97
CA THR A 180 21.60 21.38 -3.10
C THR A 180 20.51 20.39 -3.51
N MET A 181 19.30 20.87 -3.79
CA MET A 181 18.19 20.03 -4.24
C MET A 181 18.50 19.32 -5.57
N ARG A 182 19.02 20.04 -6.58
CA ARG A 182 19.38 19.43 -7.88
C ARG A 182 20.51 18.41 -7.73
N SER A 183 21.51 18.77 -6.93
CA SER A 183 22.62 17.89 -6.59
C SER A 183 22.16 16.61 -5.90
N PHE A 184 21.09 16.69 -5.10
CA PHE A 184 20.52 15.57 -4.36
C PHE A 184 19.54 14.71 -5.17
N LEU A 185 18.68 15.35 -5.97
CA LEU A 185 17.62 14.66 -6.70
C LEU A 185 18.18 13.71 -7.78
N GLN A 186 19.31 14.06 -8.40
CA GLN A 186 19.96 13.22 -9.41
C GLN A 186 20.42 11.86 -8.83
N PRO A 187 21.26 11.81 -7.77
CA PRO A 187 21.59 10.55 -7.10
C PRO A 187 20.39 9.83 -6.51
N LEU A 188 19.40 10.55 -5.97
CA LEU A 188 18.19 9.93 -5.42
C LEU A 188 17.42 9.15 -6.48
N LEU A 189 17.14 9.78 -7.63
CA LEU A 189 16.45 9.12 -8.74
C LEU A 189 17.26 7.95 -9.29
N PHE A 190 18.58 8.09 -9.40
CA PHE A 190 19.44 6.99 -9.81
C PHE A 190 19.36 5.80 -8.85
N CYS A 191 19.44 6.04 -7.53
CA CYS A 191 19.34 4.99 -6.53
C CYS A 191 17.95 4.33 -6.55
N LEU A 192 16.88 5.12 -6.61
CA LEU A 192 15.51 4.60 -6.68
C LEU A 192 15.32 3.69 -7.90
N ILE A 193 15.74 4.13 -9.09
CA ILE A 193 15.63 3.32 -10.31
C ILE A 193 16.50 2.06 -10.19
N ALA A 194 17.75 2.19 -9.73
CA ALA A 194 18.66 1.05 -9.60
C ALA A 194 18.13 -0.02 -8.65
N PHE A 195 17.66 0.37 -7.46
CA PHE A 195 17.10 -0.56 -6.49
C PHE A 195 15.73 -1.10 -6.91
N CYS A 196 14.88 -0.30 -7.58
CA CYS A 196 13.63 -0.82 -8.15
C CYS A 196 13.91 -1.89 -9.21
N THR A 197 14.86 -1.65 -10.11
CA THR A 197 15.27 -2.64 -11.11
C THR A 197 15.87 -3.87 -10.46
N LEU A 198 16.75 -3.70 -9.47
CA LEU A 198 17.33 -4.83 -8.72
C LEU A 198 16.25 -5.65 -8.04
N TRP A 199 15.27 -5.00 -7.41
CA TRP A 199 14.15 -5.67 -6.76
C TRP A 199 13.32 -6.49 -7.77
N VAL A 200 12.96 -5.90 -8.91
CA VAL A 200 12.19 -6.59 -9.98
C VAL A 200 12.97 -7.77 -10.54
N VAL A 201 14.29 -7.62 -10.75
CA VAL A 201 15.13 -8.72 -11.26
C VAL A 201 15.19 -9.86 -10.25
N MET A 202 15.36 -9.59 -8.96
CA MET A 202 15.38 -10.64 -7.94
C MET A 202 14.03 -11.36 -7.85
N ASP A 203 12.92 -10.61 -7.85
CA ASP A 203 11.58 -11.19 -7.81
C ASP A 203 11.27 -12.03 -9.06
N LEU A 204 11.74 -11.59 -10.23
CA LEU A 204 11.61 -12.31 -11.47
C LEU A 204 12.41 -13.61 -11.45
N LEU A 205 13.63 -13.60 -10.91
CA LEU A 205 14.47 -14.80 -10.79
C LEU A 205 13.85 -15.83 -9.84
N ASP A 206 13.32 -15.38 -8.70
CA ASP A 206 12.71 -16.26 -7.70
C ASP A 206 11.42 -16.93 -8.21
N ASN A 207 10.63 -16.26 -9.05
CA ASN A 207 9.33 -16.75 -9.54
C ASN A 207 9.36 -17.17 -11.02
N MET A 208 10.54 -17.22 -11.66
CA MET A 208 10.65 -17.51 -13.10
C MET A 208 10.11 -18.88 -13.48
N SER A 209 10.36 -19.90 -12.65
CA SER A 209 9.85 -21.26 -12.84
C SER A 209 8.32 -21.27 -12.85
N ASP A 210 7.71 -20.64 -11.84
CA ASP A 210 6.27 -20.60 -11.64
C ASP A 210 5.57 -19.87 -12.80
N PHE A 211 6.19 -18.84 -13.38
CA PHE A 211 5.64 -18.15 -14.56
C PHE A 211 5.72 -18.99 -15.84
N GLN A 212 6.80 -19.77 -16.01
CA GLN A 212 7.00 -20.61 -17.19
C GLN A 212 6.10 -21.84 -17.17
N GLU A 213 6.00 -22.52 -16.02
CA GLU A 213 5.17 -23.71 -15.86
C GLU A 213 3.68 -23.41 -16.11
N ASN A 214 3.24 -22.19 -15.78
CA ASN A 214 1.85 -21.77 -15.89
C ASN A 214 1.49 -21.06 -17.20
N ASN A 215 2.41 -20.96 -18.16
CA ASN A 215 2.20 -20.31 -19.47
C ASN A 215 1.59 -18.89 -19.37
N ILE A 216 2.01 -18.09 -18.38
CA ILE A 216 1.46 -16.74 -18.18
C ILE A 216 1.92 -15.82 -19.32
N GLU A 217 0.99 -15.07 -19.89
CA GLU A 217 1.28 -14.12 -20.97
C GLU A 217 2.27 -13.04 -20.51
N ARG A 218 3.25 -12.68 -21.35
CA ARG A 218 4.26 -11.66 -21.03
C ARG A 218 3.65 -10.30 -20.70
N SER A 219 2.51 -9.96 -21.31
CA SER A 219 1.77 -8.72 -21.03
C SER A 219 1.20 -8.72 -19.60
N ALA A 220 0.70 -9.87 -19.12
CA ALA A 220 0.21 -10.05 -17.77
C ALA A 220 1.34 -9.90 -16.74
N ILE A 221 2.53 -10.43 -17.04
CA ILE A 221 3.75 -10.24 -16.22
C ILE A 221 4.13 -8.75 -16.14
N ALA A 222 4.11 -8.02 -17.26
CA ALA A 222 4.40 -6.59 -17.26
C ALA A 222 3.38 -5.79 -16.43
N MET A 223 2.09 -6.09 -16.59
CA MET A 223 1.02 -5.48 -15.80
C MET A 223 1.16 -5.80 -14.30
N PHE A 224 1.58 -7.01 -13.98
CA PHE A 224 1.86 -7.45 -12.61
C PHE A 224 2.94 -6.57 -11.95
N TYR A 225 4.09 -6.38 -12.58
CA TYR A 225 5.15 -5.53 -12.02
C TYR A 225 4.75 -4.05 -11.95
N ILE A 226 3.95 -3.55 -12.89
CA ILE A 226 3.38 -2.19 -12.80
C ILE A 226 2.52 -2.06 -11.54
N LYS A 227 1.67 -3.05 -11.25
CA LYS A 227 0.88 -3.08 -10.01
C LYS A 227 1.74 -3.19 -8.75
N MET A 228 2.95 -3.75 -8.83
CA MET A 228 3.87 -3.87 -7.68
C MET A 228 4.64 -2.59 -7.35
N ILE A 229 4.70 -1.59 -8.24
CA ILE A 229 5.48 -0.35 -8.03
C ILE A 229 5.26 0.30 -6.64
N PRO A 230 4.02 0.45 -6.12
CA PRO A 230 3.81 1.04 -4.79
C PRO A 230 4.49 0.25 -3.67
N PHE A 231 4.47 -1.08 -3.74
CA PHE A 231 5.13 -1.96 -2.78
C PHE A 231 6.67 -1.84 -2.85
N ILE A 232 7.20 -1.85 -4.08
CA ILE A 232 8.64 -1.70 -4.32
C ILE A 232 9.12 -0.35 -3.78
N TYR A 233 8.40 0.72 -4.07
CA TYR A 233 8.74 2.06 -3.62
C TYR A 233 8.86 2.15 -2.09
N VAL A 234 7.87 1.65 -1.35
CA VAL A 234 7.88 1.69 0.13
C VAL A 234 9.08 0.94 0.70
N THR A 235 9.50 -0.16 0.06
CA THR A 235 10.65 -0.98 0.48
C THR A 235 11.99 -0.32 0.14
N VAL A 236 12.08 0.31 -1.04
CA VAL A 236 13.33 0.81 -1.63
C VAL A 236 13.63 2.28 -1.29
N ALA A 237 12.61 3.08 -0.96
CA ALA A 237 12.78 4.51 -0.70
C ALA A 237 13.75 4.84 0.46
N PRO A 238 13.70 4.19 1.64
CA PRO A 238 14.59 4.52 2.74
C PRO A 238 16.07 4.31 2.40
N ILE A 239 16.42 3.17 1.79
CA ILE A 239 17.82 2.87 1.42
C ILE A 239 18.33 3.80 0.30
N SER A 240 17.46 4.18 -0.62
CA SER A 240 17.79 5.13 -1.70
C SER A 240 18.05 6.53 -1.16
N LEU A 241 17.25 6.99 -0.20
CA LEU A 241 17.44 8.27 0.50
C LEU A 241 18.74 8.29 1.30
N LEU A 242 19.05 7.20 2.00
CA LEU A 242 20.30 7.04 2.75
C LEU A 242 21.50 7.28 1.82
N LEU A 243 21.58 6.50 0.75
CA LEU A 243 22.73 6.51 -0.15
C LEU A 243 22.84 7.83 -0.91
N ALA A 244 21.71 8.39 -1.36
CA ALA A 244 21.70 9.70 -2.00
C ALA A 244 22.18 10.81 -1.04
N THR A 245 21.70 10.81 0.20
CA THR A 245 22.08 11.81 1.22
C THR A 245 23.57 11.74 1.49
N VAL A 246 24.07 10.53 1.74
CA VAL A 246 25.47 10.29 2.07
C VAL A 246 26.39 10.61 0.90
N TYR A 247 26.01 10.24 -0.33
CA TYR A 247 26.78 10.54 -1.53
C TYR A 247 26.90 12.05 -1.77
N VAL A 248 25.78 12.79 -1.69
CA VAL A 248 25.73 14.22 -2.00
C VAL A 248 26.51 15.02 -0.97
N LEU A 249 26.22 14.80 0.31
CA LEU A 249 26.91 15.51 1.39
C LEU A 249 28.38 15.12 1.46
N GLY A 250 28.71 13.85 1.19
CA GLY A 250 30.09 13.41 1.10
C GLY A 250 30.86 14.05 -0.05
N ARG A 251 30.23 14.19 -1.22
CA ARG A 251 30.80 14.90 -2.38
C ARG A 251 31.01 16.37 -2.07
N MET A 252 29.99 17.07 -1.56
CA MET A 252 30.06 18.49 -1.19
C MET A 252 31.06 18.77 -0.06
N SER A 253 31.27 17.80 0.84
CA SER A 253 32.32 17.85 1.86
C SER A 253 33.71 17.75 1.24
N ARG A 254 33.94 16.81 0.29
CA ARG A 254 35.24 16.65 -0.40
C ARG A 254 35.63 17.86 -1.23
N THR A 255 34.67 18.48 -1.90
CA THR A 255 34.88 19.69 -2.71
C THR A 255 34.91 20.98 -1.89
N ASN A 256 34.82 20.88 -0.55
CA ASN A 256 34.73 22.01 0.39
C ASN A 256 33.54 22.95 0.13
N GLU A 257 32.56 22.57 -0.68
CA GLU A 257 31.36 23.37 -0.94
C GLU A 257 30.57 23.61 0.35
N LEU A 258 30.46 22.59 1.20
CA LEU A 258 29.71 22.68 2.44
C LEU A 258 30.33 23.68 3.43
N ILE A 259 31.68 23.73 3.50
CA ILE A 259 32.40 24.70 4.35
C ILE A 259 32.22 26.11 3.78
N SER A 260 32.33 26.29 2.46
CA SER A 260 32.10 27.57 1.80
C SER A 260 30.68 28.10 2.03
N MET A 261 29.65 27.25 1.97
CA MET A 261 28.27 27.63 2.28
C MET A 261 28.13 28.14 3.72
N LEU A 262 28.70 27.41 4.69
CA LEU A 262 28.68 27.84 6.09
C LEU A 262 29.46 29.14 6.32
N GLY A 263 30.58 29.34 5.59
CA GLY A 263 31.39 30.55 5.63
C GLY A 263 30.66 31.82 5.17
N THR A 264 29.59 31.68 4.36
CA THR A 264 28.70 32.80 4.00
C THR A 264 27.68 33.17 5.07
N GLY A 265 27.76 32.57 6.26
CA GLY A 265 26.84 32.80 7.38
C GLY A 265 25.57 31.96 7.34
N LYS A 266 25.47 30.97 6.45
CA LYS A 266 24.33 30.03 6.41
C LYS A 266 24.47 29.00 7.53
N SER A 267 23.36 28.69 8.20
CA SER A 267 23.35 27.62 9.20
C SER A 267 23.32 26.24 8.54
N LEU A 268 23.84 25.22 9.24
CA LEU A 268 23.79 23.83 8.77
C LEU A 268 22.36 23.37 8.47
N GLY A 269 21.39 23.82 9.27
CA GLY A 269 19.97 23.55 9.03
C GLY A 269 19.45 24.10 7.70
N GLN A 270 19.88 25.30 7.29
CA GLN A 270 19.50 25.89 6.01
C GLN A 270 20.10 25.13 4.82
N VAL A 271 21.35 24.63 4.96
CA VAL A 271 22.00 23.80 3.93
C VAL A 271 21.30 22.44 3.80
N LEU A 272 20.92 21.81 4.92
CA LEU A 272 20.27 20.50 4.94
C LEU A 272 18.76 20.52 4.69
N ARG A 273 18.11 21.68 4.78
CA ARG A 273 16.66 21.84 4.60
C ARG A 273 16.11 21.19 3.32
N PRO A 274 16.72 21.33 2.12
CA PRO A 274 16.23 20.66 0.91
C PRO A 274 16.21 19.13 1.03
N ILE A 275 17.19 18.56 1.73
CA ILE A 275 17.32 17.11 1.92
C ILE A 275 16.26 16.62 2.92
N TYR A 276 16.04 17.35 4.02
CA TYR A 276 14.95 17.03 4.96
C TYR A 276 13.56 17.17 4.32
N VAL A 277 13.33 18.21 3.50
CA VAL A 277 12.07 18.37 2.76
C VAL A 277 11.86 17.21 1.79
N ALA A 278 12.91 16.74 1.11
CA ALA A 278 12.83 15.55 0.25
C ALA A 278 12.55 14.27 1.05
N GLY A 279 13.12 14.12 2.25
CA GLY A 279 12.82 13.03 3.18
C GLY A 279 11.36 13.03 3.65
N CYS A 280 10.83 14.19 4.07
CA CYS A 280 9.41 14.34 4.42
C CYS A 280 8.50 14.05 3.23
N TYR A 281 8.88 14.51 2.03
CA TYR A 281 8.14 14.25 0.81
C TYR A 281 8.10 12.74 0.49
N ALA A 282 9.23 12.05 0.57
CA ALA A 282 9.29 10.61 0.36
C ALA A 282 8.53 9.81 1.44
N ALA A 283 8.56 10.27 2.70
CA ALA A 283 7.73 9.70 3.77
C ALA A 283 6.24 9.87 3.48
N PHE A 284 5.82 11.04 2.97
CA PHE A 284 4.43 11.27 2.57
C PHE A 284 4.00 10.38 1.40
N LEU A 285 4.82 10.28 0.34
CA LEU A 285 4.59 9.36 -0.77
C LEU A 285 4.49 7.91 -0.28
N GLY A 286 5.40 7.51 0.63
CA GLY A 286 5.42 6.19 1.24
C GLY A 286 4.16 5.93 2.07
N MET A 287 3.65 6.94 2.77
CA MET A 287 2.43 6.81 3.58
C MET A 287 1.20 6.64 2.69
N ALA A 288 1.07 7.43 1.63
CA ALA A 288 0.00 7.26 0.66
C ALA A 288 0.06 5.86 0.01
N ALA A 289 1.25 5.41 -0.41
CA ALA A 289 1.46 4.08 -0.98
C ALA A 289 1.13 2.96 0.01
N ASN A 290 1.64 3.03 1.25
CA ASN A 290 1.52 1.98 2.25
C ASN A 290 0.13 1.88 2.89
N TYR A 291 -0.69 2.93 2.79
CA TYR A 291 -2.04 2.96 3.36
C TYR A 291 -2.96 1.89 2.77
N HIS A 292 -2.93 1.71 1.44
CA HIS A 292 -3.81 0.76 0.75
C HIS A 292 -3.15 0.10 -0.47
N TRP A 293 -2.46 0.85 -1.33
CA TRP A 293 -1.98 0.29 -2.60
C TRP A 293 -0.85 -0.74 -2.43
N ALA A 294 0.17 -0.46 -1.63
CA ALA A 294 1.28 -1.38 -1.41
C ALA A 294 0.86 -2.75 -0.84
N PRO A 295 0.00 -2.85 0.20
CA PRO A 295 -0.46 -4.15 0.67
C PRO A 295 -1.35 -4.88 -0.35
N VAL A 296 -2.25 -4.17 -1.03
CA VAL A 296 -3.10 -4.76 -2.08
C VAL A 296 -2.25 -5.32 -3.21
N SER A 297 -1.18 -4.62 -3.62
CA SER A 297 -0.21 -5.12 -4.60
C SER A 297 0.46 -6.42 -4.17
N ALA A 298 0.81 -6.55 -2.89
CA ALA A 298 1.40 -7.77 -2.34
C ALA A 298 0.38 -8.93 -2.25
N GLY A 299 -0.88 -8.63 -1.91
CA GLY A 299 -1.96 -9.62 -1.92
C GLY A 299 -2.27 -10.14 -3.32
N ASN A 300 -2.32 -9.25 -4.31
CA ASN A 300 -2.53 -9.61 -5.71
C ASN A 300 -1.43 -10.55 -6.24
N LYS A 301 -0.18 -10.39 -5.79
CA LYS A 301 0.92 -11.31 -6.12
C LYS A 301 0.61 -12.73 -5.64
N GLU A 302 0.26 -12.86 -4.38
CA GLU A 302 -0.02 -14.17 -3.77
C GLU A 302 -1.21 -14.85 -4.46
N GLN A 303 -2.29 -14.09 -4.72
CA GLN A 303 -3.46 -14.60 -5.42
C GLN A 303 -3.15 -15.04 -6.85
N LEU A 304 -2.34 -14.28 -7.58
CA LEU A 304 -1.94 -14.66 -8.94
C LEU A 304 -1.10 -15.93 -8.96
N LEU A 305 -0.16 -16.09 -8.02
CA LEU A 305 0.64 -17.32 -7.90
C LEU A 305 -0.20 -18.53 -7.49
N GLN A 306 -1.17 -18.34 -6.58
CA GLN A 306 -2.10 -19.40 -6.18
C GLN A 306 -3.02 -19.82 -7.33
N ASN A 307 -3.61 -18.85 -8.03
CA ASN A 307 -4.47 -19.12 -9.20
C ASN A 307 -3.71 -19.76 -10.37
N ALA A 308 -2.41 -19.48 -10.48
CA ALA A 308 -1.57 -20.12 -11.47
C ALA A 308 -1.32 -21.60 -11.13
N LYS A 309 -1.11 -21.91 -9.83
CA LYS A 309 -0.88 -23.28 -9.33
C LYS A 309 -2.15 -24.14 -9.39
N ASP A 310 -3.31 -23.58 -9.10
CA ASP A 310 -4.59 -24.29 -9.09
C ASP A 310 -5.46 -23.91 -10.30
N ARG A 311 -5.31 -24.58 -11.45
CA ARG A 311 -6.16 -24.35 -12.66
C ARG A 311 -7.68 -24.44 -12.41
N ILE A 312 -8.10 -25.00 -11.27
CA ILE A 312 -9.50 -25.22 -10.87
C ILE A 312 -10.08 -23.99 -10.12
N SER A 313 -9.26 -23.02 -9.69
CA SER A 313 -9.67 -21.95 -8.76
C SER A 313 -10.35 -20.72 -9.38
N GLN A 314 -10.46 -20.59 -10.71
CA GLN A 314 -10.99 -19.34 -11.30
C GLN A 314 -12.43 -18.99 -10.87
N HIS A 315 -13.22 -19.97 -10.41
CA HIS A 315 -14.59 -19.77 -9.93
C HIS A 315 -14.72 -19.67 -8.40
N TYR A 316 -13.69 -20.01 -7.64
CA TYR A 316 -13.76 -20.09 -6.17
C TYR A 316 -12.71 -19.19 -5.52
N LEU A 317 -13.16 -18.28 -4.65
CA LEU A 317 -12.31 -17.35 -3.92
C LEU A 317 -11.50 -18.05 -2.81
N LEU A 318 -12.14 -19.00 -2.12
CA LEU A 318 -11.56 -19.72 -0.98
C LEU A 318 -12.06 -21.17 -0.98
N MET A 319 -11.18 -22.10 -0.60
CA MET A 319 -11.53 -23.51 -0.38
C MET A 319 -11.18 -23.92 1.05
N GLY A 320 -12.05 -24.71 1.68
CA GLY A 320 -11.81 -25.27 3.01
C GLY A 320 -11.73 -24.21 4.11
N LEU A 321 -12.62 -23.22 4.07
CA LEU A 321 -12.67 -22.15 5.05
C LEU A 321 -13.15 -22.70 6.40
N VAL A 322 -12.36 -22.50 7.45
CA VAL A 322 -12.73 -22.83 8.83
C VAL A 322 -12.78 -21.54 9.64
N TYR A 323 -13.91 -21.31 10.30
CA TYR A 323 -14.09 -20.17 11.19
C TYR A 323 -14.65 -20.65 12.54
N ARG A 324 -14.17 -20.13 13.66
CA ARG A 324 -14.67 -20.49 15.00
C ARG A 324 -14.98 -19.25 15.81
N ASN A 325 -16.26 -19.02 16.06
CA ASN A 325 -16.74 -18.04 17.02
C ASN A 325 -16.64 -18.62 18.44
N GLN A 326 -15.75 -18.07 19.25
CA GLN A 326 -15.55 -18.54 20.62
C GLN A 326 -16.64 -18.07 21.59
N GLU A 327 -17.25 -16.91 21.36
CA GLU A 327 -18.31 -16.37 22.23
C GLU A 327 -19.61 -17.15 22.07
N ALA A 328 -19.98 -17.47 20.83
CA ALA A 328 -21.18 -18.24 20.53
C ALA A 328 -20.97 -19.76 20.60
N GLY A 329 -19.74 -20.24 20.86
CA GLY A 329 -19.42 -21.67 20.79
C GLY A 329 -19.65 -22.29 19.42
N ARG A 330 -19.60 -21.52 18.32
CA ARG A 330 -19.93 -21.98 16.97
C ARG A 330 -18.69 -22.15 16.09
N SER A 331 -18.58 -23.30 15.42
CA SER A 331 -17.61 -23.52 14.36
C SER A 331 -18.30 -23.68 13.01
N TRP A 332 -17.77 -22.97 12.02
CA TRP A 332 -18.20 -23.00 10.63
C TRP A 332 -17.10 -23.64 9.78
N PHE A 333 -17.52 -24.53 8.90
CA PHE A 333 -16.72 -25.03 7.79
C PHE A 333 -17.45 -24.73 6.49
N VAL A 334 -16.76 -24.12 5.54
CA VAL A 334 -17.28 -23.86 4.18
C VAL A 334 -16.31 -24.47 3.18
N GLY A 335 -16.79 -25.46 2.44
CA GLY A 335 -15.97 -26.18 1.48
C GLY A 335 -15.47 -25.30 0.34
N THR A 336 -16.36 -24.51 -0.27
CA THR A 336 -16.00 -23.57 -1.34
C THR A 336 -16.79 -22.27 -1.26
N VAL A 337 -16.10 -21.15 -1.38
CA VAL A 337 -16.69 -19.81 -1.48
C VAL A 337 -16.55 -19.34 -2.94
N PRO A 338 -17.64 -19.01 -3.64
CA PRO A 338 -17.56 -18.49 -5.00
C PRO A 338 -16.98 -17.08 -5.03
N THR A 339 -16.47 -16.65 -6.18
CA THR A 339 -15.95 -15.28 -6.39
C THR A 339 -17.04 -14.21 -6.36
N ASP A 340 -18.26 -14.55 -6.80
CA ASP A 340 -19.42 -13.67 -6.76
C ASP A 340 -20.56 -14.32 -5.96
N LEU A 341 -20.80 -13.77 -4.76
CA LEU A 341 -21.84 -14.19 -3.84
C LEU A 341 -23.26 -13.73 -4.26
N MET A 342 -23.39 -12.87 -5.28
CA MET A 342 -24.69 -12.51 -5.87
C MET A 342 -25.20 -13.61 -6.79
N ARG A 343 -24.31 -14.19 -7.58
CA ARG A 343 -24.66 -15.15 -8.63
C ARG A 343 -24.57 -16.60 -8.18
N ASP A 344 -23.66 -16.93 -7.26
CA ASP A 344 -23.47 -18.30 -6.78
C ASP A 344 -23.51 -18.39 -5.24
N LYS A 345 -23.76 -19.60 -4.75
CA LYS A 345 -23.93 -19.90 -3.32
C LYS A 345 -22.67 -20.57 -2.78
N MET A 346 -22.38 -20.34 -1.50
CA MET A 346 -21.36 -21.12 -0.78
C MET A 346 -21.76 -22.59 -0.81
N ARG A 347 -20.78 -23.50 -0.93
CA ARG A 347 -21.04 -24.96 -0.99
C ARG A 347 -20.37 -25.69 0.15
N ARG A 348 -21.02 -26.79 0.55
CA ARG A 348 -20.61 -27.68 1.64
C ARG A 348 -20.39 -26.89 2.94
N ILE A 349 -21.49 -26.51 3.56
CA ILE A 349 -21.50 -25.79 4.83
C ILE A 349 -21.72 -26.79 5.96
N GLU A 350 -20.86 -26.74 6.96
CA GLU A 350 -21.05 -27.42 8.24
C GLU A 350 -20.99 -26.38 9.36
N ILE A 351 -22.06 -26.27 10.12
CA ILE A 351 -22.14 -25.40 11.30
C ILE A 351 -22.27 -26.32 12.50
N ARG A 352 -21.39 -26.18 13.49
CA ARG A 352 -21.46 -26.95 14.74
C ARG A 352 -21.53 -25.97 15.90
N GLN A 353 -22.48 -26.19 16.79
CA GLN A 353 -22.69 -25.38 17.99
C GLN A 353 -22.39 -26.22 19.22
N GLU A 354 -21.49 -25.68 20.04
CA GLU A 354 -21.05 -26.22 21.32
C GLU A 354 -21.75 -25.47 22.45
N ASP A 355 -22.13 -26.19 23.49
CA ASP A 355 -22.61 -25.63 24.76
C ASP A 355 -21.43 -25.00 25.54
N SER A 356 -21.74 -24.24 26.59
CA SER A 356 -20.81 -23.65 27.57
C SER A 356 -19.76 -24.62 28.13
N THR A 357 -20.06 -25.92 28.14
CA THR A 357 -19.16 -27.01 28.58
C THR A 357 -18.27 -27.56 27.47
N GLY A 358 -18.40 -27.06 26.23
CA GLY A 358 -17.65 -27.51 25.05
C GLY A 358 -18.19 -28.79 24.40
N LYS A 359 -19.36 -29.29 24.82
CA LYS A 359 -20.04 -30.43 24.20
C LYS A 359 -20.90 -29.96 23.03
N LEU A 360 -20.97 -30.77 21.96
CA LEU A 360 -21.86 -30.49 20.83
C LEU A 360 -23.32 -30.52 21.27
N GLU A 361 -24.06 -29.46 20.93
CA GLU A 361 -25.50 -29.31 21.16
C GLU A 361 -26.26 -29.47 19.84
N LYS A 362 -25.84 -28.77 18.79
CA LYS A 362 -26.48 -28.80 17.46
C LYS A 362 -25.46 -28.77 16.35
N ALA A 363 -25.79 -29.38 15.22
CA ALA A 363 -25.03 -29.22 13.99
C ALA A 363 -25.95 -29.14 12.78
N TRP A 364 -25.60 -28.28 11.83
CA TRP A 364 -26.28 -28.13 10.55
C TRP A 364 -25.30 -28.49 9.44
N PHE A 365 -25.69 -29.42 8.57
CA PHE A 365 -24.93 -29.80 7.38
C PHE A 365 -25.75 -29.46 6.16
N ALA A 366 -25.22 -28.66 5.24
CA ALA A 366 -25.94 -28.23 4.05
C ALA A 366 -25.07 -28.30 2.79
N LYS A 367 -25.69 -28.67 1.66
CA LYS A 367 -24.99 -28.69 0.37
C LYS A 367 -24.63 -27.27 -0.10
N SER A 368 -25.48 -26.29 0.16
CA SER A 368 -25.23 -24.89 -0.20
C SER A 368 -25.90 -23.90 0.74
N ALA A 369 -25.34 -22.70 0.85
CA ALA A 369 -25.86 -21.62 1.67
C ALA A 369 -25.82 -20.28 0.93
N ALA A 370 -26.85 -19.48 1.14
CA ALA A 370 -26.90 -18.07 0.73
C ALA A 370 -27.15 -17.21 1.97
N TRP A 371 -26.58 -16.03 2.00
CA TRP A 371 -26.81 -15.07 3.08
C TRP A 371 -27.59 -13.89 2.54
N ARG A 372 -28.64 -13.48 3.26
CA ARG A 372 -29.41 -12.29 2.94
C ARG A 372 -29.07 -11.18 3.92
N ARG A 373 -28.67 -10.03 3.38
CA ARG A 373 -28.21 -8.89 4.18
C ARG A 373 -29.33 -8.22 4.97
N ASP A 374 -30.49 -8.00 4.35
CA ASP A 374 -31.57 -7.17 4.92
C ASP A 374 -32.08 -7.71 6.24
N ASP A 375 -32.24 -9.05 6.31
CA ASP A 375 -32.75 -9.74 7.49
C ASP A 375 -31.61 -10.38 8.32
N GLY A 376 -30.37 -10.36 7.82
CA GLY A 376 -29.22 -11.07 8.42
C GLY A 376 -29.37 -12.61 8.44
N VAL A 377 -30.25 -13.17 7.60
CA VAL A 377 -30.64 -14.58 7.64
C VAL A 377 -29.75 -15.44 6.75
N TRP A 378 -29.30 -16.57 7.29
CA TRP A 378 -28.64 -17.62 6.52
C TRP A 378 -29.67 -18.62 5.98
N MET A 379 -29.73 -18.74 4.66
CA MET A 379 -30.58 -19.69 3.95
C MET A 379 -29.74 -20.91 3.58
N LEU A 380 -29.93 -22.02 4.30
CA LEU A 380 -29.29 -23.29 4.01
C LEU A 380 -30.18 -24.13 3.10
N TYR A 381 -29.59 -24.75 2.09
CA TYR A 381 -30.29 -25.60 1.12
C TYR A 381 -29.75 -27.03 1.15
N ASN A 382 -30.67 -28.00 1.01
CA ASN A 382 -30.37 -29.43 0.93
C ASN A 382 -29.45 -29.90 2.06
N GLY A 383 -30.00 -29.98 3.27
CA GLY A 383 -29.24 -30.29 4.46
C GLY A 383 -30.02 -31.00 5.56
N VAL A 384 -29.31 -31.24 6.66
CA VAL A 384 -29.81 -31.90 7.86
C VAL A 384 -29.42 -31.11 9.11
N GLU A 385 -30.33 -31.07 10.07
CA GLU A 385 -30.10 -30.60 11.43
C GLU A 385 -29.93 -31.82 12.34
N ILE A 386 -28.83 -31.85 13.08
CA ILE A 386 -28.52 -32.90 14.04
C ILE A 386 -28.52 -32.26 15.42
N THR A 387 -29.40 -32.73 16.31
CA THR A 387 -29.39 -32.34 17.72
C THR A 387 -28.67 -33.41 18.54
N TYR A 388 -27.80 -32.96 19.43
CA TYR A 388 -27.02 -33.79 20.32
C TYR A 388 -27.52 -33.63 21.76
N LYS A 389 -27.54 -34.73 22.51
CA LYS A 389 -27.82 -34.75 23.95
C LYS A 389 -26.69 -35.52 24.63
N ASP A 390 -26.00 -34.88 25.56
CA ASP A 390 -24.77 -35.40 26.19
C ASP A 390 -23.66 -35.83 25.20
N GLY A 391 -23.56 -35.15 24.06
CA GLY A 391 -22.56 -35.45 23.02
C GLY A 391 -22.90 -36.66 22.14
N LYS A 392 -24.07 -37.29 22.32
CA LYS A 392 -24.60 -38.33 21.43
C LYS A 392 -25.70 -37.77 20.53
N VAL A 393 -25.81 -38.31 19.32
CA VAL A 393 -26.86 -37.91 18.36
C VAL A 393 -28.22 -38.30 18.94
N ALA A 394 -29.06 -37.31 19.20
CA ALA A 394 -30.41 -37.50 19.73
C ALA A 394 -31.46 -37.53 18.63
N SER A 395 -31.33 -36.67 17.61
CA SER A 395 -32.24 -36.64 16.46
C SER A 395 -31.56 -36.07 15.22
N ILE A 396 -31.91 -36.61 14.05
CA ILE A 396 -31.53 -36.08 12.74
C ILE A 396 -32.81 -35.67 12.02
N GLN A 397 -32.96 -34.39 11.73
CA GLN A 397 -34.09 -33.82 11.00
C GLN A 397 -33.59 -33.35 9.63
N LYS A 398 -34.24 -33.78 8.55
CA LYS A 398 -33.98 -33.22 7.22
C LYS A 398 -34.68 -31.86 7.11
N PHE A 399 -34.13 -30.94 6.33
CA PHE A 399 -34.77 -29.64 6.13
C PHE A 399 -36.12 -29.80 5.42
N ASP A 400 -37.09 -28.97 5.83
CA ASP A 400 -38.45 -29.00 5.29
C ASP A 400 -38.50 -28.37 3.89
N PHE A 401 -39.49 -28.78 3.10
CA PHE A 401 -39.76 -28.21 1.78
C PHE A 401 -40.67 -26.99 1.93
N ASP A 402 -40.14 -25.81 1.60
CA ASP A 402 -40.86 -24.53 1.75
C ASP A 402 -41.62 -24.13 0.47
N GLY A 403 -42.13 -25.11 -0.30
CA GLY A 403 -42.88 -24.87 -1.55
C GLY A 403 -42.07 -24.30 -2.74
N THR A 404 -40.80 -23.92 -2.57
CA THR A 404 -39.92 -23.39 -3.63
C THR A 404 -39.08 -24.45 -4.36
N GLY A 405 -39.45 -25.73 -4.25
CA GLY A 405 -38.83 -26.84 -4.99
C GLY A 405 -37.57 -27.48 -4.38
N TYR A 406 -36.99 -26.93 -3.31
CA TYR A 406 -35.82 -27.52 -2.62
C TYR A 406 -35.96 -27.44 -1.08
N PRO A 407 -35.46 -28.45 -0.32
CA PRO A 407 -35.36 -28.40 1.14
C PRO A 407 -34.55 -27.18 1.60
N LYS A 408 -35.12 -26.37 2.48
CA LYS A 408 -34.51 -25.11 2.93
C LYS A 408 -34.69 -24.92 4.44
N LYS A 409 -33.68 -24.35 5.10
CA LYS A 409 -33.76 -23.92 6.50
C LYS A 409 -33.20 -22.52 6.64
N ASP A 410 -34.00 -21.63 7.20
CA ASP A 410 -33.62 -20.25 7.47
C ASP A 410 -33.13 -20.14 8.91
N LEU A 411 -31.86 -19.77 9.08
CA LEU A 411 -31.23 -19.55 10.38
C LEU A 411 -31.24 -18.05 10.67
N THR A 412 -32.06 -17.66 11.64
CA THR A 412 -32.17 -16.29 12.16
C THR A 412 -31.25 -16.09 13.38
N GLY A 413 -30.80 -14.86 13.64
CA GLY A 413 -30.02 -14.53 14.85
C GLY A 413 -28.55 -14.97 14.84
N MET A 414 -28.01 -15.33 13.67
CA MET A 414 -26.57 -15.58 13.50
C MET A 414 -25.82 -14.25 13.45
N GLN A 415 -24.74 -14.12 14.23
CA GLN A 415 -23.91 -12.90 14.26
C GLN A 415 -22.83 -12.92 13.17
N GLU A 416 -22.52 -14.11 12.64
CA GLU A 416 -21.49 -14.37 11.66
C GLU A 416 -21.98 -13.98 10.26
N THR A 417 -21.40 -12.93 9.68
CA THR A 417 -21.61 -12.57 8.28
C THR A 417 -20.65 -13.33 7.37
N PRO A 418 -20.93 -13.46 6.06
CA PRO A 418 -19.99 -14.06 5.11
C PRO A 418 -18.60 -13.41 5.17
N TRP A 419 -18.53 -12.09 5.37
CA TRP A 419 -17.28 -11.34 5.59
C TRP A 419 -16.52 -11.85 6.80
N VAL A 420 -17.19 -12.01 7.96
CA VAL A 420 -16.57 -12.54 9.18
C VAL A 420 -15.99 -13.94 8.94
N LEU A 421 -16.73 -14.82 8.24
CA LEU A 421 -16.24 -16.14 7.89
C LEU A 421 -14.97 -16.05 7.03
N MET A 422 -15.02 -15.31 5.93
CA MET A 422 -13.88 -15.15 5.00
C MET A 422 -12.69 -14.43 5.65
N SER A 423 -12.95 -13.56 6.63
CA SER A 423 -11.91 -12.84 7.34
C SER A 423 -10.92 -13.79 8.02
N GLY A 424 -11.37 -14.99 8.43
CA GLY A 424 -10.53 -16.02 9.05
C GLY A 424 -9.31 -16.45 8.21
N SER A 425 -9.39 -16.35 6.89
CA SER A 425 -8.29 -16.67 5.97
C SER A 425 -7.43 -15.46 5.57
N LEU A 426 -7.79 -14.24 5.99
CA LEU A 426 -7.06 -13.03 5.60
C LEU A 426 -5.74 -12.91 6.37
N SER A 427 -4.66 -12.65 5.64
CA SER A 427 -3.35 -12.37 6.22
C SER A 427 -3.14 -10.85 6.36
N PRO A 428 -2.76 -10.35 7.55
CA PRO A 428 -2.60 -8.92 7.80
C PRO A 428 -1.49 -8.28 6.96
N ASN A 429 -0.57 -9.08 6.41
CA ASN A 429 0.50 -8.59 5.54
C ASN A 429 -0.05 -7.93 4.26
N TYR A 430 -1.19 -8.42 3.75
CA TYR A 430 -1.76 -8.02 2.46
C TYR A 430 -2.95 -7.07 2.58
N LEU A 431 -3.35 -6.71 3.81
CA LEU A 431 -4.49 -5.85 4.08
C LEU A 431 -4.07 -4.38 4.17
N GLY A 432 -4.84 -3.50 3.52
CA GLY A 432 -4.76 -2.06 3.70
C GLY A 432 -5.34 -1.61 5.04
N VAL A 433 -5.19 -0.34 5.36
CA VAL A 433 -5.76 0.25 6.59
C VAL A 433 -7.29 0.09 6.68
N PRO A 434 -8.08 0.33 5.61
CA PRO A 434 -9.53 0.12 5.67
C PRO A 434 -9.89 -1.33 6.03
N ASP A 435 -9.25 -2.28 5.35
CA ASP A 435 -9.51 -3.72 5.52
C ASP A 435 -9.05 -4.22 6.89
N LEU A 436 -7.91 -3.70 7.41
CA LEU A 436 -7.44 -3.99 8.76
C LEU A 436 -8.42 -3.50 9.82
N ILE A 437 -8.97 -2.28 9.65
CA ILE A 437 -9.97 -1.74 10.58
C ILE A 437 -11.27 -2.52 10.49
N SER A 438 -11.72 -2.87 9.28
CA SER A 438 -12.87 -3.73 9.01
C SER A 438 -12.71 -5.08 9.73
N TYR A 439 -11.55 -5.72 9.57
CA TYR A 439 -11.20 -6.98 10.25
C TYR A 439 -11.25 -6.86 11.78
N ILE A 440 -10.60 -5.83 12.33
CA ILE A 440 -10.50 -5.63 13.78
C ILE A 440 -11.89 -5.38 14.39
N ARG A 441 -12.77 -4.65 13.69
CA ARG A 441 -14.15 -4.42 14.14
C ARG A 441 -14.99 -5.68 14.03
N ALA A 442 -14.90 -6.39 12.92
CA ALA A 442 -15.64 -7.62 12.68
C ALA A 442 -15.26 -8.74 13.65
N ASN A 443 -14.01 -8.74 14.13
CA ASN A 443 -13.48 -9.74 15.07
C ASN A 443 -13.16 -9.12 16.45
N ALA A 444 -13.85 -8.05 16.85
CA ALA A 444 -13.58 -7.33 18.10
C ALA A 444 -13.76 -8.22 19.36
N SER A 445 -14.57 -9.28 19.26
CA SER A 445 -14.75 -10.33 20.26
C SER A 445 -13.49 -11.16 20.53
N TYR A 446 -12.51 -11.14 19.62
CA TYR A 446 -11.28 -11.90 19.81
C TYR A 446 -10.42 -11.29 20.89
N GLY A 447 -9.88 -12.16 21.75
CA GLY A 447 -8.90 -11.74 22.77
C GLY A 447 -7.72 -10.97 22.17
N SER A 448 -7.21 -10.00 22.94
CA SER A 448 -6.18 -9.05 22.52
C SER A 448 -4.96 -9.68 21.84
N LYS A 449 -4.58 -10.90 22.25
CA LYS A 449 -3.44 -11.65 21.68
C LYS A 449 -3.67 -12.12 20.23
N LYS A 450 -4.90 -12.50 19.86
CA LYS A 450 -5.23 -12.88 18.47
C LYS A 450 -5.25 -11.65 17.56
N LEU A 451 -5.78 -10.54 18.06
CA LEU A 451 -5.83 -9.27 17.32
C LEU A 451 -4.48 -8.53 17.28
N ALA A 452 -3.51 -8.92 18.12
CA ALA A 452 -2.22 -8.26 18.22
C ALA A 452 -1.49 -8.15 16.88
N SER A 453 -1.55 -9.19 16.04
CA SER A 453 -0.96 -9.17 14.69
C SER A 453 -1.61 -8.11 13.79
N PHE A 454 -2.94 -7.98 13.80
CA PHE A 454 -3.67 -7.00 12.99
C PHE A 454 -3.44 -5.57 13.47
N TRP A 455 -3.45 -5.35 14.80
CA TRP A 455 -3.09 -4.06 15.38
C TRP A 455 -1.65 -3.66 15.08
N ALA A 456 -0.70 -4.60 15.15
CA ALA A 456 0.70 -4.34 14.82
C ALA A 456 0.86 -3.91 13.37
N HIS A 457 0.21 -4.61 12.44
CA HIS A 457 0.21 -4.23 11.03
C HIS A 457 -0.47 -2.88 10.78
N LEU A 458 -1.57 -2.57 11.47
CA LEU A 458 -2.24 -1.28 11.38
C LEU A 458 -1.29 -0.15 11.75
N PHE A 459 -0.60 -0.23 12.90
CA PHE A 459 0.38 0.80 13.29
C PHE A 459 1.61 0.81 12.37
N TYR A 460 2.01 -0.34 11.84
CA TYR A 460 3.10 -0.46 10.87
C TYR A 460 2.81 0.22 9.55
N ARG A 461 1.53 0.30 9.13
CA ARG A 461 1.13 1.10 7.96
C ARG A 461 1.53 2.57 8.07
N PHE A 462 1.52 3.12 9.28
CA PHE A 462 1.86 4.52 9.55
C PHE A 462 3.33 4.74 9.93
N ALA A 463 3.96 3.79 10.63
CA ALA A 463 5.34 3.95 11.08
C ALA A 463 6.37 3.74 9.96
N LEU A 464 6.16 2.72 9.10
CA LEU A 464 7.11 2.37 8.04
C LEU A 464 7.48 3.55 7.11
N PRO A 465 6.54 4.40 6.64
CA PRO A 465 6.88 5.59 5.86
C PRO A 465 7.75 6.60 6.62
N TRP A 466 7.63 6.65 7.95
CA TRP A 466 8.44 7.52 8.81
C TRP A 466 9.93 7.14 8.79
N GLN A 467 10.24 5.91 8.41
CA GLN A 467 11.60 5.42 8.22
C GLN A 467 12.39 6.28 7.22
N CYS A 468 11.75 6.75 6.14
CA CYS A 468 12.37 7.68 5.17
C CYS A 468 12.89 8.95 5.85
N LEU A 469 12.10 9.52 6.76
CA LEU A 469 12.48 10.73 7.49
C LEU A 469 13.59 10.43 8.50
N VAL A 470 13.44 9.38 9.31
CA VAL A 470 14.42 8.96 10.32
C VAL A 470 15.80 8.72 9.69
N VAL A 471 15.83 8.03 8.54
CA VAL A 471 17.05 7.77 7.78
C VAL A 471 17.75 9.04 7.35
N VAL A 472 17.01 10.01 6.81
CA VAL A 472 17.59 11.30 6.44
C VAL A 472 18.08 12.06 7.68
N MET A 473 17.35 11.99 8.80
CA MET A 473 17.69 12.66 10.07
C MET A 473 19.01 12.20 10.68
N PHE A 474 19.33 10.90 10.68
CA PHE A 474 20.64 10.45 11.18
C PHE A 474 21.73 10.48 10.11
N SER A 475 21.40 10.21 8.84
CA SER A 475 22.42 10.10 7.78
C SER A 475 22.99 11.45 7.36
N ALA A 476 22.19 12.51 7.35
CA ALA A 476 22.65 13.85 7.01
C ALA A 476 23.79 14.35 7.94
N PRO A 477 23.63 14.38 9.29
CA PRO A 477 24.71 14.82 10.18
C PRO A 477 25.93 13.87 10.21
N LEU A 478 25.74 12.58 9.90
CA LEU A 478 26.85 11.62 9.78
C LEU A 478 27.67 11.83 8.49
N ALA A 479 27.00 12.20 7.40
CA ALA A 479 27.64 12.47 6.12
C ALA A 479 28.34 13.85 6.07
N VAL A 480 27.90 14.79 6.90
CA VAL A 480 28.59 16.08 7.08
C VAL A 480 29.90 15.86 7.82
N VAL A 481 31.01 16.03 7.13
CA VAL A 481 32.35 15.95 7.72
C VAL A 481 33.16 17.19 7.30
N PHE A 482 33.82 17.82 8.28
CA PHE A 482 34.64 19.02 8.07
C PHE A 482 36.13 18.70 7.79
N SER A 483 36.50 17.41 7.77
CA SER A 483 37.88 16.95 7.53
C SER A 483 37.94 15.73 6.59
N ARG A 484 38.98 15.64 5.77
CA ARG A 484 39.13 14.59 4.73
C ARG A 484 39.22 13.16 5.28
N ARG A 485 39.72 12.96 6.51
CA ARG A 485 39.94 11.63 7.12
C ARG A 485 38.68 11.02 7.73
N GLY A 486 37.63 11.79 8.00
CA GLY A 486 36.42 11.31 8.71
C GLY A 486 35.27 10.85 7.81
N LEU A 487 35.34 11.08 6.49
CA LEU A 487 34.20 10.86 5.60
C LEU A 487 33.79 9.39 5.53
N VAL A 488 34.74 8.48 5.28
CA VAL A 488 34.45 7.04 5.12
C VAL A 488 33.79 6.47 6.38
N GLY A 489 34.23 6.91 7.57
CA GLY A 489 33.62 6.53 8.83
C GLY A 489 32.18 7.02 8.97
N GLY A 490 31.87 8.24 8.53
CA GLY A 490 30.51 8.79 8.50
C GLY A 490 29.56 7.98 7.61
N ILE A 491 30.02 7.61 6.41
CA ILE A 491 29.27 6.75 5.47
C ILE A 491 29.00 5.38 6.10
N ALA A 492 30.04 4.73 6.62
CA ALA A 492 29.93 3.41 7.22
C ALA A 492 28.97 3.41 8.43
N ASN A 493 29.03 4.43 9.28
CA ASN A 493 28.13 4.57 10.42
C ASN A 493 26.67 4.79 10.00
N ALA A 494 26.42 5.54 8.92
CA ALA A 494 25.06 5.73 8.41
C ALA A 494 24.46 4.42 7.88
N VAL A 495 25.26 3.64 7.14
CA VAL A 495 24.86 2.31 6.67
C VAL A 495 24.65 1.33 7.83
N LEU A 496 25.53 1.34 8.83
CA LEU A 496 25.39 0.51 10.03
C LEU A 496 24.10 0.84 10.79
N LEU A 497 23.80 2.12 11.02
CA LEU A 497 22.56 2.53 11.68
C LEU A 497 21.31 2.17 10.88
N PHE A 498 21.40 2.16 9.55
CA PHE A 498 20.31 1.67 8.71
C PHE A 498 20.06 0.17 8.91
N PHE A 499 21.12 -0.65 8.95
CA PHE A 499 20.97 -2.08 9.29
C PHE A 499 20.43 -2.28 10.70
N VAL A 500 20.86 -1.48 11.68
CA VAL A 500 20.29 -1.50 13.03
C VAL A 500 18.80 -1.15 13.01
N LEU A 501 18.39 -0.12 12.27
CA LEU A 501 16.98 0.23 12.09
C LEU A 501 16.18 -0.96 11.53
N MET A 502 16.65 -1.56 10.43
CA MET A 502 15.98 -2.72 9.82
C MET A 502 15.87 -3.91 10.78
N PHE A 503 16.93 -4.19 11.55
CA PHE A 503 16.92 -5.26 12.53
C PHE A 503 15.90 -4.98 13.64
N LEU A 504 15.89 -3.76 14.19
CA LEU A 504 14.94 -3.36 15.23
C LEU A 504 13.50 -3.37 14.72
N ASP A 505 13.24 -2.88 13.51
CA ASP A 505 11.91 -2.91 12.91
C ASP A 505 11.36 -4.34 12.81
N ASN A 506 12.15 -5.29 12.31
CA ASN A 506 11.74 -6.69 12.22
C ASN A 506 11.58 -7.34 13.61
N LEU A 507 12.51 -7.09 14.53
CA LEU A 507 12.47 -7.63 15.89
C LEU A 507 11.20 -7.17 16.61
N PHE A 508 10.99 -5.86 16.68
CA PHE A 508 9.88 -5.31 17.42
C PHE A 508 8.53 -5.57 16.75
N LEU A 509 8.43 -5.53 15.41
CA LEU A 509 7.20 -5.93 14.72
C LEU A 509 6.79 -7.36 15.09
N ASN A 510 7.73 -8.29 15.14
CA ASN A 510 7.43 -9.68 15.53
C ASN A 510 7.04 -9.81 17.02
N LEU A 511 7.63 -9.00 17.91
CA LEU A 511 7.21 -8.93 19.32
C LEU A 511 5.79 -8.36 19.47
N GLY A 512 5.44 -7.34 18.67
CA GLY A 512 4.08 -6.79 18.60
C GLY A 512 3.07 -7.79 18.06
N ARG A 513 3.41 -8.49 16.96
CA ARG A 513 2.55 -9.50 16.33
C ARG A 513 2.25 -10.70 17.23
N SER A 514 3.20 -11.08 18.09
CA SER A 514 3.03 -12.16 19.07
C SER A 514 2.26 -11.74 20.34
N GLY A 515 1.90 -10.46 20.45
CA GLY A 515 1.20 -9.90 21.62
C GLY A 515 2.07 -9.81 22.87
N ARG A 516 3.41 -9.84 22.73
CA ARG A 516 4.35 -9.72 23.87
C ARG A 516 4.55 -8.28 24.31
N ILE A 517 4.47 -7.34 23.37
CA ILE A 517 4.57 -5.89 23.60
C ILE A 517 3.31 -5.25 22.98
N PRO A 518 2.73 -4.20 23.59
CA PRO A 518 1.63 -3.48 22.98
C PRO A 518 1.98 -3.05 21.54
N PRO A 519 1.14 -3.38 20.54
CA PRO A 519 1.49 -3.21 19.13
C PRO A 519 1.92 -1.79 18.73
N PHE A 520 1.34 -0.78 19.35
CA PHE A 520 1.69 0.63 19.13
C PHE A 520 3.17 0.91 19.45
N PHE A 521 3.62 0.55 20.66
CA PHE A 521 5.00 0.78 21.08
C PHE A 521 5.98 -0.08 20.30
N ALA A 522 5.63 -1.33 20.04
CA ALA A 522 6.46 -2.23 19.28
C ALA A 522 6.90 -1.58 17.95
N VAL A 523 5.97 -1.04 17.20
CA VAL A 523 6.25 -0.53 15.87
C VAL A 523 6.91 0.86 15.86
N TRP A 524 6.50 1.77 16.76
CA TRP A 524 7.02 3.14 16.77
C TRP A 524 8.38 3.28 17.45
N PHE A 525 8.71 2.39 18.37
CA PHE A 525 9.91 2.52 19.21
C PHE A 525 11.24 2.63 18.43
N PRO A 526 11.53 1.79 17.42
CA PRO A 526 12.76 1.92 16.63
C PRO A 526 12.89 3.29 15.94
N HIS A 527 11.77 3.80 15.42
CA HIS A 527 11.71 5.05 14.67
C HIS A 527 11.90 6.26 15.59
N LEU A 528 11.30 6.24 16.79
CA LEU A 528 11.44 7.31 17.77
C LEU A 528 12.86 7.38 18.33
N ILE A 529 13.47 6.24 18.66
CA ILE A 529 14.84 6.21 19.19
C ILE A 529 15.84 6.68 18.16
N LEU A 530 15.78 6.16 16.94
CA LEU A 530 16.73 6.53 15.89
C LEU A 530 16.46 7.93 15.33
N GLY A 531 15.21 8.38 15.34
CA GLY A 531 14.85 9.77 15.07
C GLY A 531 15.43 10.73 16.10
N ALA A 532 15.29 10.42 17.39
CA ALA A 532 15.87 11.21 18.48
C ALA A 532 17.40 11.23 18.42
N LEU A 533 18.03 10.10 18.10
CA LEU A 533 19.46 10.02 17.83
C LEU A 533 19.85 10.94 16.66
N GLY A 534 19.09 10.95 15.57
CA GLY A 534 19.30 11.85 14.43
C GLY A 534 19.24 13.33 14.81
N VAL A 535 18.25 13.75 15.61
CA VAL A 535 18.16 15.12 16.14
C VAL A 535 19.37 15.46 16.98
N TRP A 536 19.78 14.55 17.87
CA TRP A 536 20.93 14.74 18.74
C TRP A 536 22.24 14.88 17.94
N LEU A 537 22.46 14.02 16.94
CA LEU A 537 23.60 14.09 16.02
C LEU A 537 23.61 15.41 15.24
N PHE A 538 22.45 15.86 14.77
CA PHE A 538 22.32 17.17 14.10
C PHE A 538 22.69 18.32 15.04
N ARG A 539 22.25 18.29 16.30
CA ARG A 539 22.61 19.31 17.31
C ARG A 539 24.11 19.35 17.61
N LEU A 540 24.77 18.20 17.67
CA LEU A 540 26.23 18.14 17.83
C LEU A 540 26.93 18.79 16.64
N ARG A 541 26.51 18.43 15.42
CA ARG A 541 27.09 18.98 14.19
C ARG A 541 26.83 20.48 14.03
N SER A 542 25.65 20.96 14.41
CA SER A 542 25.34 22.40 14.35
C SER A 542 26.19 23.23 15.31
N GLN A 543 26.71 22.61 16.38
CA GLN A 543 27.62 23.24 17.35
C GLN A 543 29.10 23.01 17.01
N ASN A 544 29.43 22.50 15.81
CA ASN A 544 30.78 22.13 15.39
C ASN A 544 31.49 21.13 16.34
N LYS A 545 30.73 20.33 17.09
CA LYS A 545 31.30 19.28 17.95
C LYS A 545 31.66 18.06 17.12
N GLU A 546 32.75 17.39 17.51
CA GLU A 546 33.07 16.07 16.95
C GLU A 546 32.00 15.07 17.35
N LEU A 547 31.65 14.16 16.42
CA LEU A 547 30.78 13.05 16.76
C LEU A 547 31.53 12.08 17.68
N PRO A 548 30.84 11.48 18.66
CA PRO A 548 31.45 10.45 19.50
C PRO A 548 32.00 9.35 18.59
N ARG A 549 33.29 9.05 18.71
CA ARG A 549 33.89 7.92 18.01
C ARG A 549 33.34 6.66 18.65
N ILE A 550 32.67 5.82 17.87
CA ILE A 550 32.30 4.46 18.29
C ILE A 550 33.63 3.71 18.43
N SER A 551 34.19 3.75 19.65
CA SER A 551 35.39 3.02 19.99
C SER A 551 35.00 1.56 20.17
N PHE A 552 35.53 0.67 19.31
CA PHE A 552 35.39 -0.77 19.46
C PHE A 552 35.91 -1.30 20.81
N ARG A 553 36.62 -0.49 21.62
CA ARG A 553 37.01 -0.87 22.99
C ARG A 553 35.80 -1.18 23.87
N TRP A 554 34.73 -0.38 23.78
CA TRP A 554 33.57 -0.59 24.66
C TRP A 554 32.80 -1.87 24.31
N ILE A 555 32.66 -2.17 23.02
CA ILE A 555 32.05 -3.44 22.55
C ILE A 555 32.95 -4.62 22.92
N ARG A 556 34.28 -4.47 22.78
CA ARG A 556 35.25 -5.50 23.20
C ARG A 556 35.18 -5.74 24.70
N GLU A 557 35.10 -4.70 25.52
CA GLU A 557 34.92 -4.82 26.96
C GLU A 557 33.60 -5.52 27.28
N LEU A 558 32.48 -5.11 26.69
CA LEU A 558 31.17 -5.75 26.92
C LEU A 558 31.17 -7.24 26.55
N ILE A 559 31.78 -7.61 25.42
CA ILE A 559 31.93 -9.02 25.00
C ILE A 559 32.82 -9.79 25.98
N LEU A 560 33.90 -9.17 26.47
CA LEU A 560 34.77 -9.78 27.48
C LEU A 560 34.04 -9.96 28.82
N THR A 561 33.23 -9.00 29.25
CA THR A 561 32.46 -9.11 30.50
C THR A 561 31.37 -10.19 30.40
N VAL A 562 30.68 -10.28 29.26
CA VAL A 562 29.68 -11.33 29.03
C VAL A 562 30.34 -12.71 28.96
N SER A 563 31.48 -12.83 28.28
CA SER A 563 32.31 -14.04 28.19
C SER A 563 32.88 -14.50 29.55
N GLN A 564 33.25 -13.55 30.42
CA GLN A 564 33.67 -13.85 31.78
C GLN A 564 32.49 -14.35 32.63
N SER A 565 31.30 -13.74 32.51
CA SER A 565 30.12 -14.17 33.27
C SER A 565 29.62 -15.58 32.88
N THR A 566 29.82 -16.00 31.63
CA THR A 566 29.48 -17.36 31.18
C THR A 566 30.54 -18.38 31.58
N ARG A 567 31.81 -17.99 31.73
CA ARG A 567 32.87 -18.83 32.31
C ARG A 567 32.71 -19.03 33.82
N ASP A 568 32.30 -18.00 34.56
CA ASP A 568 32.07 -18.12 36.01
C ASP A 568 30.82 -18.92 36.34
N ARG A 569 29.85 -19.01 35.42
CA ARG A 569 28.68 -19.90 35.58
C ARG A 569 28.96 -21.37 35.28
N SER A 570 30.02 -21.69 34.53
CA SER A 570 30.41 -23.08 34.25
C SER A 570 31.47 -23.62 35.21
N SER A 571 32.06 -22.78 36.06
CA SER A 571 33.03 -23.17 37.09
C SER A 571 32.41 -23.49 38.45
N VAL A 572 31.12 -23.20 38.67
CA VAL A 572 30.37 -23.66 39.85
C VAL A 572 30.01 -25.13 39.67
N LYS A 573 30.92 -26.02 40.08
CA LYS A 573 30.60 -27.44 40.27
C LYS A 573 29.48 -27.58 41.32
N PRO A 574 28.52 -28.50 41.12
CA PRO A 574 27.54 -28.81 42.16
C PRO A 574 28.27 -29.42 43.35
N ALA A 575 28.00 -28.88 44.54
CA ALA A 575 28.35 -29.47 45.83
C ALA A 575 27.33 -30.54 46.21
#